data_AF-C5K5S6-F1
#
_entry.id   AF-C5K5S6-F1
#
_cell.length_a   1.000
_cell.length_b   1.000
_cell.length_c   1.000
_cell.angle_alpha   90.00
_cell.angle_beta   90.00
_cell.angle_gamma   90.00
#
_symmetry.space_group_name_H-M   'P 1'
#
loop_
_entity.id
_entity.type
_entity.pdbx_description
1 polymer ?
#
loop_
_entity_poly.entity_id
_entity_poly.type
_entity_poly.pdbx_seq_one_letter_code
_entity_poly.pdbx_strand_id
1 'polypeptide(L)' 'DDSGISIGKFRSATYQESGMFSFFQVYRAGHFVPTDQPEAALLMINDFIHGIFGPDSPRATPVGALGGS' A
#
# COMPACT_ATOMS: atom_id res chain seq x y z
N ASP A 1 0.92 6.21 8.43
CA ASP A 1 0.84 6.59 9.85
C ASP A 1 2.16 6.27 10.51
N ASP A 2 2.72 7.21 11.28
CA ASP A 2 4.01 7.02 11.98
C ASP A 2 3.92 6.04 13.17
N SER A 3 2.84 5.25 13.24
CA SER A 3 2.59 4.25 14.29
C SER A 3 3.45 2.99 14.14
N GLY A 4 4.13 2.83 12.99
CA GLY A 4 4.81 1.58 12.62
C GLY A 4 3.85 0.42 12.31
N ILE A 5 2.53 0.64 12.36
CA ILE A 5 1.51 -0.34 12.03
C ILE A 5 1.28 -0.30 10.52
N SER A 6 1.50 -1.42 9.85
CA SER A 6 1.20 -1.54 8.42
C SER A 6 -0.30 -1.32 8.17
N ILE A 7 -0.66 -0.40 7.27
CA ILE A 7 -2.06 -0.14 6.85
C ILE A 7 -2.58 -1.16 5.82
N GLY A 8 -1.69 -1.98 5.28
CA GLY A 8 -2.03 -2.91 4.22
C GLY A 8 -0.84 -3.66 3.65
N LYS A 9 -1.12 -4.46 2.63
CA LYS A 9 -0.13 -5.26 1.90
C LYS A 9 -0.18 -4.96 0.42
N PHE A 10 0.97 -4.60 -0.13
CA PHE A 10 1.14 -4.37 -1.56
C PHE A 10 1.75 -5.58 -2.26
N ARG A 11 1.25 -5.89 -3.46
CA ARG A 11 1.82 -6.88 -4.38
C ARG A 11 1.71 -6.35 -5.80
N SER A 12 2.76 -6.50 -6.58
CA SER A 12 2.74 -6.13 -8.00
C SER A 12 3.10 -7.33 -8.87
N ALA A 13 2.50 -7.40 -10.04
CA ALA A 13 2.79 -8.35 -11.08
C ALA A 13 3.15 -7.58 -12.36
N THR A 14 4.24 -7.98 -12.99
CA THR A 14 4.71 -7.45 -14.26
C THR A 14 4.50 -8.51 -15.33
N TYR A 15 3.99 -8.14 -16.50
CA TYR A 15 3.82 -9.05 -17.63
C TYR A 15 4.76 -8.66 -18.77
N GLN A 16 5.63 -9.58 -19.21
CA GLN A 16 6.55 -9.38 -20.34
C GLN A 16 7.25 -8.00 -20.36
N GLU A 17 7.78 -7.55 -19.21
CA GLU A 17 8.45 -6.25 -19.03
C GLU A 17 7.60 -4.99 -19.35
N SER A 18 6.31 -5.16 -19.67
CA SER A 18 5.40 -4.09 -20.07
C SER A 18 4.05 -4.22 -19.36
N GLY A 19 3.77 -3.24 -18.51
CA GLY A 19 2.54 -3.16 -17.72
C GLY A 19 2.76 -3.61 -16.29
N MET A 20 2.45 -2.71 -15.37
CA MET A 20 2.49 -2.94 -13.92
C MET A 20 1.06 -3.07 -13.44
N PHE A 21 0.67 -4.27 -12.99
CA PHE A 21 -0.63 -4.51 -12.37
C PHE A 21 -0.44 -4.80 -10.89
N SER A 22 -1.08 -3.99 -10.06
CA SER A 22 -0.83 -3.98 -8.62
C SER A 22 -2.08 -4.26 -7.82
N PHE A 23 -1.92 -5.07 -6.78
CA PHE A 23 -2.93 -5.37 -5.78
C PHE A 23 -2.53 -4.76 -4.45
N PHE A 24 -3.46 -4.05 -3.82
CA PHE A 24 -3.28 -3.52 -2.48
C PHE A 24 -4.43 -3.99 -1.58
N GLN A 25 -4.08 -4.74 -0.54
CA GLN A 25 -5.01 -5.13 0.51
C GLN A 25 -4.96 -4.06 1.59
N VAL A 26 -6.07 -3.37 1.83
CA VAL A 26 -6.23 -2.48 2.98
C VAL A 26 -6.69 -3.30 4.17
N TYR A 27 -6.00 -3.17 5.30
CA TYR A 27 -6.40 -3.88 6.53
C TYR A 27 -7.61 -3.22 7.18
N ARG A 28 -8.44 -4.03 7.84
CA ARG A 28 -9.66 -3.57 8.54
C ARG A 28 -10.65 -2.81 7.65
N ALA A 29 -10.63 -3.06 6.34
CA ALA A 29 -11.59 -2.53 5.38
C ALA A 29 -12.49 -3.64 4.84
N GLY A 30 -13.76 -3.32 4.61
CA GLY A 30 -14.74 -4.17 3.95
C GLY A 30 -14.89 -3.81 2.47
N HIS A 31 -16.12 -3.90 1.95
CA HIS A 31 -16.42 -3.65 0.54
C HIS A 31 -16.20 -2.17 0.14
N PHE A 32 -16.46 -1.24 1.06
CA PHE A 32 -16.35 0.20 0.82
C PHE A 32 -15.13 0.76 1.56
N VAL A 33 -13.95 0.50 0.98
CA VAL A 33 -12.65 0.88 1.56
C VAL A 33 -12.57 2.36 1.98
N PRO A 34 -13.02 3.35 1.18
CA PRO A 34 -12.94 4.77 1.59
C PRO A 34 -13.81 5.12 2.80
N THR A 35 -14.90 4.37 3.04
CA THR A 35 -15.78 4.57 4.20
C THR A 35 -15.19 3.89 5.44
N ASP A 36 -14.70 2.66 5.28
CA ASP A 36 -14.19 1.85 6.40
C ASP A 36 -12.80 2.30 6.87
N GLN A 37 -11.96 2.78 5.94
CA GLN A 37 -10.58 3.20 6.19
C GLN A 37 -10.26 4.48 5.39
N PRO A 38 -10.83 5.64 5.77
CA PRO A 38 -10.69 6.88 5.00
C PRO A 38 -9.23 7.35 4.88
N GLU A 39 -8.45 7.22 5.95
CA GLU A 39 -7.03 7.61 5.94
C GLU A 39 -6.20 6.71 5.02
N ALA A 40 -6.32 5.39 5.15
CA ALA A 40 -5.58 4.46 4.29
C ALA A 40 -5.98 4.59 2.82
N ALA A 41 -7.27 4.82 2.54
CA ALA A 41 -7.77 5.06 1.18
C ALA A 41 -7.18 6.35 0.59
N LEU A 42 -7.12 7.43 1.37
CA LEU A 42 -6.52 8.69 0.91
C LEU A 42 -5.04 8.52 0.58
N LEU A 43 -4.28 7.86 1.46
CA LEU A 43 -2.86 7.58 1.24
C LEU A 43 -2.65 6.71 -0.01
N MET A 44 -3.45 5.65 -0.16
CA MET A 44 -3.42 4.77 -1.34
C MET A 44 -3.69 5.56 -2.64
N ILE A 45 -4.76 6.36 -2.66
CA ILE A 45 -5.15 7.14 -3.85
C ILE A 45 -4.11 8.21 -4.16
N ASN A 46 -3.61 8.92 -3.14
CA ASN A 46 -2.58 9.94 -3.31
C ASN A 46 -1.31 9.35 -3.93
N ASP A 47 -0.83 8.23 -3.39
CA ASP A 47 0.40 7.59 -3.85
C ASP A 47 0.23 7.01 -5.27
N PHE A 48 -0.96 6.52 -5.60
CA PHE A 48 -1.31 6.10 -6.96
C PHE A 48 -1.28 7.26 -7.96
N ILE A 49 -1.94 8.38 -7.65
CA ILE A 49 -2.01 9.54 -8.56
C ILE A 49 -0.63 10.16 -8.79
N HIS A 50 0.24 10.17 -7.78
CA HIS A 50 1.59 10.69 -7.90
C HIS A 50 2.60 9.68 -8.49
N GLY A 51 2.17 8.45 -8.79
CA GLY A 51 3.05 7.42 -9.37
C GLY A 51 4.12 6.88 -8.42
N ILE A 52 3.94 7.04 -7.10
CA ILE A 52 4.86 6.57 -6.05
C ILE A 52 4.24 5.42 -5.26
N PHE A 53 3.39 4.61 -5.90
CA PHE A 53 2.62 3.59 -5.21
C PHE A 53 3.43 2.31 -4.99
N GLY A 54 3.27 1.67 -3.82
CA GLY A 54 3.99 0.44 -3.50
C GLY A 54 5.40 0.72 -2.96
N PRO A 55 6.47 0.04 -3.44
CA PRO A 55 7.83 0.19 -2.91
C PRO A 55 8.39 1.61 -2.98
N ASP A 56 7.92 2.41 -3.95
CA ASP A 56 8.37 3.80 -4.15
C ASP A 56 7.67 4.78 -3.19
N SER A 57 6.69 4.32 -2.42
CA SER A 57 6.00 5.15 -1.43
C SER A 57 6.94 5.44 -0.27
N PRO A 58 7.03 6.70 0.20
CA PRO A 58 7.81 7.03 1.40
C PRO A 58 7.27 6.38 2.67
N ARG A 59 6.09 5.75 2.60
CA ARG A 59 5.41 5.05 3.71
C ARG A 59 5.57 3.54 3.62
N ALA A 60 6.25 3.02 2.59
CA ALA A 60 6.47 1.60 2.44
C ALA A 60 7.47 1.09 3.49
N THR A 61 7.10 0.04 4.20
CA THR A 61 8.01 -0.69 5.08
C THR A 61 8.52 -1.94 4.35
N PRO A 62 9.84 -2.12 4.19
CA PRO A 62 10.40 -3.32 3.60
C PRO A 62 10.02 -4.55 4.43
N VAL A 63 9.61 -5.64 3.76
CA VAL A 63 9.34 -6.94 4.38
C VAL A 63 10.67 -7.48 4.93
N GLY A 64 10.98 -7.13 6.18
CA GLY A 64 12.26 -7.43 6.84
C GLY A 64 12.62 -6.47 7.97
N ALA A 65 12.07 -5.25 7.98
CA ALA A 65 12.35 -4.24 9.02
C ALA A 65 11.65 -4.50 10.37
N LEU A 66 10.79 -5.52 10.46
CA LEU A 66 10.04 -5.89 11.67
C LEU A 66 10.66 -7.05 12.47
N GLY A 67 11.87 -7.50 12.10
CA GLY A 67 12.62 -8.52 12.84
C GLY A 67 13.80 -7.91 13.59
N GLY A 68 13.53 -7.30 14.75
CA GLY A 68 14.56 -6.63 15.54
C GLY A 68 14.08 -6.22 16.93
N SER A 69 13.85 -7.20 17.79
CA SER A 69 13.94 -7.10 19.24
C SER A 69 14.24 -8.46 19.86
#